data_AF-A0A929SN78-F1
#
_entry.id   AF-A0A929SN78-F1
#
_cell.length_a   1.000
_cell.length_b   1.000
_cell.length_c   1.000
_cell.angle_alpha   90.00
_cell.angle_beta   90.00
_cell.angle_gamma   90.00
#
_symmetry.space_group_name_H-M   'P 1'
#
loop_
_entity.id
_entity.type
_entity.pdbx_description
1 polymer ?
#
loop_
_entity_poly.entity_id
_entity_poly.type
_entity_poly.pdbx_seq_one_letter_code
_entity_poly.pdbx_strand_id
1 'polypeptide(L)'
;MNNYIFDYQNENDFRKRERTLKKYNMLAYKKLVFNIYPELKNGNFLGEKVSVQKKDNIETYSVKLPTDDLFVKVHGEIKFHYTVYKDSKIVLLTNITPDTILEEAHKTELGTYKGVMISKSNPKKDIFKVNLLNMLNK
;
A
#
# COMPACT_ATOMS: atom_id res chain seq x y z
N MET A 1 -25.29 15.13 -5.19
CA MET A 1 -24.10 14.45 -4.63
C MET A 1 -23.60 13.46 -5.65
N ASN A 2 -22.53 13.78 -6.37
CA ASN A 2 -21.90 12.88 -7.35
C ASN A 2 -20.73 12.17 -6.64
N ASN A 3 -21.04 11.22 -5.76
CA ASN A 3 -20.00 10.48 -5.05
C ASN A 3 -19.50 9.34 -5.93
N TYR A 4 -18.18 9.18 -5.99
CA TYR A 4 -17.58 8.03 -6.66
C TYR A 4 -17.87 6.74 -5.88
N ILE A 5 -18.16 5.67 -6.60
CA ILE A 5 -18.40 4.34 -6.03
C ILE A 5 -17.07 3.58 -6.00
N PHE A 6 -16.80 2.90 -4.89
CA PHE A 6 -15.64 2.02 -4.78
C PHE A 6 -15.96 0.64 -5.31
N ASP A 7 -15.09 0.14 -6.17
CA ASP A 7 -15.08 -1.24 -6.62
C ASP A 7 -13.70 -1.83 -6.37
N TYR A 8 -13.60 -3.16 -6.37
CA TYR A 8 -12.36 -3.87 -6.09
C TYR A 8 -12.03 -4.80 -7.25
N GLN A 9 -10.78 -4.75 -7.73
CA GLN A 9 -10.34 -5.74 -8.71
C GLN A 9 -10.36 -7.15 -8.10
N ASN A 10 -9.98 -7.25 -6.82
CA ASN A 10 -10.12 -8.46 -6.01
C ASN A 10 -10.35 -8.06 -4.55
N GLU A 11 -11.62 -8.08 -4.11
CA GLU A 11 -12.00 -7.65 -2.77
C GLU A 11 -11.30 -8.48 -1.68
N ASN A 12 -11.26 -9.80 -1.85
CA ASN A 12 -10.71 -10.70 -0.83
C ASN A 12 -9.25 -10.41 -0.53
N ASP A 13 -8.42 -10.27 -1.57
CA ASP A 13 -6.99 -10.03 -1.37
C ASP A 13 -6.71 -8.60 -0.91
N PHE A 14 -7.48 -7.63 -1.39
CA PHE A 14 -7.40 -6.26 -0.90
C PHE A 14 -7.73 -6.16 0.59
N ARG A 15 -8.80 -6.81 1.04
CA ARG A 15 -9.21 -6.84 2.47
C ARG A 15 -8.16 -7.50 3.36
N LYS A 16 -7.51 -8.57 2.91
CA LYS A 16 -6.40 -9.20 3.64
C LYS A 16 -5.24 -8.22 3.83
N ARG A 17 -4.85 -7.53 2.75
CA ARG A 17 -3.77 -6.53 2.76
C ARG A 17 -4.12 -5.33 3.65
N GLU A 18 -5.36 -4.87 3.59
CA GLU A 18 -5.87 -3.79 4.44
C GLU A 18 -5.76 -4.16 5.94
N ARG A 19 -6.13 -5.40 6.31
CA ARG A 19 -5.97 -5.92 7.69
C ARG A 19 -4.51 -6.00 8.13
N THR A 20 -3.64 -6.48 7.25
CA THR A 20 -2.19 -6.51 7.52
C THR A 20 -1.65 -5.10 7.70
N LEU A 21 -2.00 -4.17 6.82
CA LEU A 21 -1.58 -2.77 6.91
C LEU A 21 -2.02 -2.17 8.24
N LYS A 22 -3.26 -2.43 8.67
CA LYS A 22 -3.76 -1.99 9.99
C LYS A 22 -2.95 -2.57 11.16
N LYS A 23 -2.55 -3.85 11.09
CA LYS A 23 -1.81 -4.52 12.17
C LYS A 23 -0.38 -4.00 12.29
N TYR A 24 0.31 -3.82 11.16
CA TYR A 24 1.75 -3.58 11.18
C TYR A 24 2.18 -2.17 10.78
N ASN A 25 1.34 -1.40 10.09
CA ASN A 25 1.58 0.01 9.79
C ASN A 25 0.28 0.82 9.94
N MET A 26 -0.05 1.11 11.20
CA MET A 26 -1.24 1.89 11.56
C MET A 26 -1.23 3.31 10.96
N LEU A 27 -0.06 3.93 10.76
CA LEU A 27 0.06 5.28 10.19
C LEU A 27 -0.37 5.29 8.72
N ALA A 28 0.13 4.35 7.93
CA ALA A 28 -0.29 4.17 6.54
C ALA A 28 -1.79 3.86 6.44
N TYR A 29 -2.29 2.97 7.30
CA TYR A 29 -3.71 2.62 7.34
C TYR A 29 -4.60 3.84 7.66
N LYS A 30 -4.24 4.63 8.67
CA LYS A 30 -4.99 5.86 9.02
C LYS A 30 -5.04 6.85 7.86
N LYS A 31 -3.90 7.11 7.20
CA LYS A 31 -3.89 8.03 6.05
C LYS A 31 -4.77 7.51 4.90
N LEU A 32 -4.76 6.21 4.65
CA LEU A 32 -5.58 5.59 3.61
C LEU A 32 -7.08 5.73 3.90
N VAL A 33 -7.51 5.42 5.14
CA VAL A 33 -8.93 5.44 5.50
C VAL A 33 -9.47 6.85 5.74
N PHE A 34 -8.71 7.72 6.41
CA PHE A 34 -9.20 9.03 6.84
C PHE A 34 -8.95 10.15 5.82
N ASN A 35 -7.95 10.01 4.95
CA ASN A 35 -7.63 11.07 3.98
C ASN A 35 -7.95 10.59 2.56
N ILE A 36 -7.35 9.48 2.14
CA ILE A 36 -7.45 9.03 0.73
C ILE A 36 -8.89 8.63 0.39
N TYR A 37 -9.54 7.76 1.17
CA TYR A 37 -10.91 7.33 0.84
C TYR A 37 -11.94 8.45 0.78
N PRO A 38 -12.01 9.40 1.74
CA PRO A 38 -12.91 10.54 1.61
C PRO A 38 -12.63 11.40 0.39
N GLU A 39 -11.36 11.67 0.08
CA GLU A 39 -10.98 12.47 -1.09
C GLU A 39 -11.38 11.79 -2.41
N LEU A 40 -11.16 10.47 -2.52
CA LEU A 40 -11.56 9.70 -3.69
C LEU A 40 -13.09 9.71 -3.89
N LYS A 41 -13.87 9.60 -2.81
CA LYS A 41 -15.35 9.70 -2.88
C LYS A 41 -15.79 11.07 -3.39
N ASN A 42 -15.08 12.13 -2.99
CA ASN A 42 -15.36 13.50 -3.40
C ASN A 42 -14.89 13.82 -4.83
N GLY A 43 -14.14 12.92 -5.48
CA GLY A 43 -13.58 13.11 -6.82
C GLY A 43 -12.22 13.80 -6.84
N ASN A 44 -11.56 13.96 -5.69
CA ASN A 44 -10.19 14.44 -5.58
C ASN A 44 -9.23 13.24 -5.64
N PHE A 45 -8.53 13.10 -6.77
CA PHE A 45 -7.59 12.00 -6.99
C PHE A 45 -6.18 12.40 -6.56
N LEU A 46 -5.68 11.75 -5.52
CA LEU A 46 -4.36 11.98 -4.94
C LEU A 46 -3.29 11.10 -5.59
N GLY A 47 -2.03 11.58 -5.60
CA GLY A 47 -0.87 10.77 -5.95
C GLY A 47 -0.35 10.96 -7.38
N GLU A 48 0.58 10.08 -7.76
CA GLU A 48 1.26 10.13 -9.05
C GLU A 48 0.42 9.40 -10.12
N LYS A 49 0.21 10.04 -11.28
CA LYS A 49 -0.45 9.42 -12.43
C LYS A 49 0.51 8.43 -13.09
N VAL A 50 0.22 7.14 -12.97
CA VAL A 50 1.07 6.07 -13.55
C VAL A 50 0.75 5.85 -15.02
N SER A 51 -0.53 5.95 -15.39
CA SER A 51 -0.95 5.82 -16.78
C SER A 51 -2.26 6.53 -17.05
N VAL A 52 -2.41 7.04 -18.28
CA VAL A 52 -3.63 7.67 -18.78
C VAL A 52 -4.02 6.97 -20.07
N GLN A 53 -5.09 6.19 -20.04
CA GLN A 53 -5.66 5.60 -21.26
C GLN A 53 -6.72 6.55 -21.80
N LYS A 54 -6.31 7.36 -22.80
CA LYS A 54 -7.16 8.40 -23.40
C LYS A 54 -8.38 7.85 -24.16
N LYS A 55 -8.39 6.56 -24.52
CA LYS A 55 -9.49 5.96 -25.28
C LYS A 55 -10.76 5.76 -24.45
N ASP A 56 -10.61 5.49 -23.15
CA ASP A 56 -11.72 5.10 -22.26
C ASP A 56 -11.84 6.00 -21.01
N ASN A 57 -11.16 7.17 -21.01
CA ASN A 57 -11.08 8.07 -19.85
C ASN A 57 -10.67 7.39 -18.53
N ILE A 58 -9.79 6.37 -18.64
CA ILE A 58 -9.28 5.62 -17.50
C ILE A 58 -7.96 6.24 -17.05
N GLU A 59 -7.88 6.60 -15.76
CA GLU A 59 -6.67 7.13 -15.13
C GLU A 59 -6.22 6.22 -13.99
N THR A 60 -4.97 5.75 -14.05
CA THR A 60 -4.38 4.93 -12.98
C THR A 60 -3.49 5.80 -12.12
N TYR A 61 -3.68 5.71 -10.81
CA TYR A 61 -2.95 6.48 -9.81
C TYR A 61 -2.17 5.56 -8.86
N SER A 62 -1.08 6.11 -8.34
CA SER A 62 -0.26 5.49 -7.29
C SER A 62 -0.01 6.49 -6.18
N VAL A 63 -0.46 6.19 -4.96
CA VAL A 63 -0.26 7.02 -3.78
C VAL A 63 0.76 6.39 -2.86
N LYS A 64 1.81 7.13 -2.52
CA LYS A 64 2.78 6.72 -1.50
C LYS A 64 2.18 6.90 -0.10
N LEU A 65 2.23 5.84 0.70
CA LEU A 65 1.76 5.85 2.09
C LEU A 65 2.93 6.08 3.06
N PRO A 66 2.71 6.85 4.15
CA PRO A 66 3.75 7.14 5.14
C PRO A 66 4.15 5.85 5.85
N THR A 67 5.45 5.58 5.86
CA THR A 67 6.02 4.36 6.42
C THR A 67 7.39 4.68 7.00
N ASP A 68 7.85 3.92 8.00
CA ASP A 68 9.17 4.10 8.60
C ASP A 68 10.30 3.90 7.59
N ASP A 69 11.32 4.74 7.67
CA ASP A 69 12.48 4.73 6.77
C ASP A 69 13.21 3.37 6.77
N LEU A 70 13.32 2.72 7.92
CA LEU A 70 13.91 1.39 8.03
C LEU A 70 13.09 0.35 7.27
N PHE A 71 11.77 0.41 7.35
CA PHE A 71 10.90 -0.48 6.60
C PHE A 71 11.00 -0.21 5.09
N VAL A 72 10.99 1.07 4.70
CA VAL A 72 11.13 1.49 3.28
C VAL A 72 12.44 0.98 2.69
N LYS A 73 13.55 1.03 3.44
CA LYS A 73 14.85 0.54 2.97
C LYS A 73 14.94 -0.99 2.89
N VAL A 74 14.21 -1.72 3.74
CA VAL A 74 14.25 -3.20 3.77
C VAL A 74 13.28 -3.81 2.75
N HIS A 75 12.04 -3.34 2.74
CA HIS A 75 10.92 -3.92 1.99
C HIS A 75 10.40 -3.05 0.84
N GLY A 76 10.77 -1.76 0.80
CA GLY A 76 10.29 -0.79 -0.18
C GLY A 76 9.19 0.13 0.35
N GLU A 77 8.89 1.19 -0.40
CA GLU A 77 7.79 2.10 -0.10
C GLU A 77 6.44 1.39 -0.21
N ILE A 78 5.53 1.64 0.73
CA ILE A 78 4.15 1.18 0.59
C ILE A 78 3.41 2.11 -0.38
N LYS A 79 2.90 1.54 -1.47
CA LYS A 79 2.16 2.26 -2.50
C LYS A 79 0.76 1.67 -2.65
N PHE A 80 -0.23 2.57 -2.67
CA PHE A 80 -1.62 2.24 -2.92
C PHE A 80 -1.95 2.57 -4.37
N HIS A 81 -2.42 1.57 -5.11
CA HIS A 81 -2.77 1.66 -6.51
C HIS A 81 -4.29 1.62 -6.66
N TYR A 82 -4.81 2.54 -7.46
CA TYR A 82 -6.23 2.56 -7.83
C TYR A 82 -6.40 3.13 -9.24
N THR A 83 -7.50 2.73 -9.86
CA THR A 83 -7.87 3.15 -11.21
C THR A 83 -9.20 3.88 -11.16
N VAL A 84 -9.30 5.00 -11.86
CA VAL A 84 -10.49 5.85 -11.90
C VAL A 84 -11.12 5.73 -13.28
N TYR A 85 -12.38 5.34 -13.29
CA TYR A 85 -13.26 5.39 -14.44
C TYR A 85 -14.12 6.64 -14.35
N LYS A 86 -13.78 7.68 -15.12
CA LYS A 86 -14.50 8.96 -15.05
C LYS A 86 -15.92 8.87 -15.59
N ASP A 87 -16.14 8.05 -16.62
CA ASP A 87 -17.43 7.93 -17.30
C ASP A 87 -18.48 7.27 -16.40
N SER A 88 -18.10 6.20 -15.69
CA SER A 88 -18.97 5.49 -14.75
C SER A 88 -18.89 6.00 -13.31
N LYS A 89 -18.00 6.95 -13.01
CA LYS A 89 -17.69 7.44 -11.66
C LYS A 89 -17.34 6.32 -10.68
N ILE A 90 -16.58 5.33 -11.14
CA ILE A 90 -16.11 4.20 -10.34
C ILE A 90 -14.61 4.37 -10.05
N VAL A 91 -14.23 4.13 -8.81
CA VAL A 91 -12.84 4.03 -8.38
C VAL A 91 -12.55 2.57 -8.04
N LEU A 92 -11.81 1.91 -8.93
CA LEU A 92 -11.40 0.52 -8.80
C LEU A 92 -10.10 0.43 -8.00
N LEU A 93 -10.19 -0.17 -6.82
CA LEU A 93 -9.04 -0.45 -5.97
C LEU A 93 -8.31 -1.68 -6.50
N THR A 94 -7.08 -1.48 -6.99
CA THR A 94 -6.32 -2.54 -7.65
C THR A 94 -5.43 -3.25 -6.63
N ASN A 95 -4.50 -2.53 -6.00
CA ASN A 95 -3.51 -3.18 -5.17
C ASN A 95 -2.82 -2.27 -4.11
N ILE A 96 -2.17 -2.90 -3.13
CA ILE A 96 -1.23 -2.26 -2.19
C ILE A 96 0.09 -3.02 -2.28
N THR A 97 1.13 -2.34 -2.75
CA THR A 97 2.51 -2.85 -2.86
C THR A 97 3.31 -2.39 -1.63
N PRO A 98 4.24 -3.18 -1.08
CA PRO A 98 4.71 -4.51 -1.51
C PRO A 98 3.81 -5.68 -1.08
N ASP A 99 3.42 -6.49 -2.05
CA ASP A 99 2.49 -7.61 -1.92
C ASP A 99 3.03 -8.75 -1.05
N THR A 100 4.30 -9.10 -1.27
CA THR A 100 4.92 -10.30 -0.71
C THR A 100 4.93 -10.30 0.83
N ILE A 101 5.39 -9.20 1.43
CA ILE A 101 5.45 -9.05 2.89
C ILE A 101 4.05 -8.93 3.48
N LEU A 102 3.11 -8.26 2.78
CA LEU A 102 1.76 -8.06 3.29
C LEU A 102 0.93 -9.36 3.31
N GLU A 103 1.10 -10.21 2.30
CA GLU A 103 0.47 -11.53 2.25
C GLU A 103 1.09 -12.50 3.26
N GLU A 104 2.41 -12.50 3.38
CA GLU A 104 3.11 -13.35 4.33
C GLU A 104 2.74 -13.00 5.78
N ALA A 105 2.66 -11.70 6.07
CA ALA A 105 2.27 -11.19 7.37
C ALA A 105 0.79 -11.42 7.73
N HIS A 106 -0.05 -11.61 6.72
CA HIS A 106 -1.43 -12.08 6.91
C HIS A 106 -1.45 -13.58 7.26
N LYS A 107 -0.70 -14.41 6.52
CA LYS A 107 -0.69 -15.88 6.70
C LYS A 107 -0.03 -16.30 8.00
N THR A 108 1.01 -15.59 8.40
CA THR A 108 1.80 -15.93 9.58
C THR A 108 2.18 -14.68 10.34
N GLU A 109 2.10 -14.75 11.67
CA GLU A 109 2.63 -13.66 12.49
C GLU A 109 4.14 -13.54 12.26
N LEU A 110 4.55 -12.37 11.79
CA LEU A 110 5.96 -12.05 11.56
C LEU A 110 6.59 -11.56 12.85
N GLY A 111 7.79 -12.05 13.12
CA GLY A 111 8.63 -11.48 14.16
C GLY A 111 9.19 -10.13 13.72
N THR A 112 9.54 -9.31 14.71
CA THR A 112 10.22 -8.04 14.49
C THR A 112 11.68 -8.17 14.92
N TYR A 113 12.61 -7.65 14.12
CA TYR A 113 14.02 -7.51 14.50
C TYR A 113 14.41 -6.03 14.43
N LYS A 114 14.89 -5.48 15.55
CA LYS A 114 15.24 -4.06 15.70
C LYS A 114 14.14 -3.10 15.20
N GLY A 115 12.89 -3.43 15.50
CA GLY A 115 11.72 -2.63 15.11
C GLY A 115 11.23 -2.84 13.67
N VAL A 116 11.90 -3.66 12.87
CA VAL A 116 11.50 -3.95 11.48
C VAL A 116 10.89 -5.35 11.37
N MET A 117 9.79 -5.49 10.62
CA MET A 117 9.22 -6.80 10.28
C MET A 117 10.19 -7.61 9.43
N ILE A 118 10.33 -8.90 9.76
CA ILE A 118 11.20 -9.82 9.03
C ILE A 118 10.35 -10.87 8.32
N SER A 119 10.59 -11.05 7.01
CA SER A 119 9.94 -12.12 6.24
C SER A 119 10.31 -13.49 6.79
N LYS A 120 9.36 -14.44 6.82
CA LYS A 120 9.68 -15.84 7.16
C LYS A 120 10.35 -16.56 6.00
N SER A 121 10.08 -16.10 4.78
CA SER A 121 10.64 -16.64 3.55
C SER A 121 12.13 -16.36 3.44
N ASN A 122 12.59 -15.17 3.85
CA ASN A 122 14.00 -14.79 3.74
C ASN A 122 14.52 -14.03 4.97
N PRO A 123 14.44 -14.61 6.19
CA PRO A 123 14.77 -13.91 7.43
C PRO A 123 16.23 -13.47 7.48
N LYS A 124 17.16 -14.29 6.99
CA LYS A 124 18.59 -13.96 6.94
C LYS A 124 18.88 -12.73 6.08
N LYS A 125 18.18 -12.57 4.95
CA LYS A 125 18.37 -11.45 4.02
C LYS A 125 17.89 -10.15 4.64
N ASP A 126 16.74 -10.17 5.30
CA ASP A 126 16.17 -8.98 5.93
C ASP A 126 17.00 -8.55 7.14
N ILE A 127 17.42 -9.51 7.99
CA ILE A 127 18.32 -9.24 9.11
C ILE A 127 19.65 -8.68 8.62
N PHE A 128 20.21 -9.22 7.52
CA PHE A 128 21.43 -8.70 6.92
C PHE A 128 21.26 -7.25 6.45
N LYS A 129 20.17 -6.92 5.75
CA LYS A 129 19.86 -5.55 5.34
C LYS A 129 19.75 -4.60 6.53
N VAL A 130 19.02 -5.00 7.58
CA VAL A 130 18.87 -4.20 8.81
C VAL A 130 20.23 -3.96 9.46
N ASN A 131 21.07 -4.99 9.57
CA ASN A 131 22.41 -4.85 10.15
C ASN A 131 23.31 -3.95 9.30
N LEU A 132 23.29 -4.12 7.97
CA LEU A 132 24.05 -3.27 7.04
C LEU A 132 23.64 -1.80 7.17
N LEU A 133 22.34 -1.51 7.19
CA LEU A 133 21.83 -0.15 7.36
C LEU A 133 22.23 0.46 8.71
N ASN A 134 22.20 -0.33 9.77
CA ASN A 134 22.65 0.13 11.09
C ASN A 134 24.16 0.37 11.15
N MET A 135 24.96 -0.34 10.35
CA MET A 135 26.40 -0.10 10.26
C MET A 135 26.72 1.15 9.43
N LEU A 136 25.92 1.47 8.41
CA LEU A 136 26.09 2.66 7.56
C LEU A 136 25.58 3.95 8.20
N ASN A 137 24.61 3.86 9.11
CA ASN A 137 24.09 4.98 9.89
C ASN A 137 24.94 5.27 11.15
N LYS A 138 26.12 4.65 11.26
CA LYS A 138 27.09 4.82 12.34
C LYS A 138 28.25 5.67 11.83
#